data_AF-A0AAU2ZNJ3-F1
#
_entry.id   AF-A0AAU2ZNJ3-F1
#
_cell.length_a   1.000
_cell.length_b   1.000
_cell.length_c   1.000
_cell.angle_alpha   90.00
_cell.angle_beta   90.00
_cell.angle_gamma   90.00
#
_symmetry.space_group_name_H-M   'P 1'
#
loop_
_entity.id
_entity.type
_entity.pdbx_description
1 polymer ?
#
loop_
_entity_poly.entity_id
_entity_poly.type
_entity_poly.pdbx_seq_one_letter_code
_entity_poly.pdbx_strand_id
1 'polypeptide(L)'
;MSPKQIKGAGNLRAKGARLWHDRSVVLPRPFWRNATAINDELAPAWLPWSAVDPDRIAFVWNDEEDSQVAATIASMVPAAGAGWEEKHRFTTEVTVLLAARYGRWTCGWHWAVGEGGGGGGDGVVTSWCCDSHSIGERAATADKVIASLLEWRDWLEELAERFAQLAPPSGADAEERSWHLERAATRLVTVVVDRTGAECGWYGLCHTVLTWFLSSTGMGPEAARDAVETAIGGRFESWTQPSPMLVENVSEGLAVGLTGERAYRDR
;
A
#
# COMPACT_ATOMS: atom_id res chain seq x y z
N MET A 1 49.77 62.14 -9.51
CA MET A 1 50.76 62.16 -10.60
C MET A 1 51.96 61.33 -10.18
N SER A 2 52.42 60.46 -11.07
CA SER A 2 53.59 59.55 -11.01
C SER A 2 53.53 58.28 -10.12
N PRO A 3 53.67 57.09 -10.75
CA PRO A 3 53.73 55.75 -10.14
C PRO A 3 55.16 55.17 -10.12
N LYS A 4 55.36 54.00 -9.48
CA LYS A 4 56.34 52.95 -9.89
C LYS A 4 56.23 51.73 -8.95
N GLN A 5 55.84 50.55 -9.47
CA GLN A 5 56.69 49.42 -9.94
C GLN A 5 56.64 48.30 -8.86
N ILE A 6 56.53 46.98 -9.09
CA ILE A 6 57.12 46.02 -10.04
C ILE A 6 56.22 44.74 -9.97
N LYS A 7 55.64 44.19 -11.05
CA LYS A 7 56.18 43.30 -12.12
C LYS A 7 56.30 41.81 -11.71
N GLY A 8 55.70 40.93 -12.53
CA GLY A 8 55.85 39.47 -12.56
C GLY A 8 54.52 38.77 -12.89
N ALA A 9 53.95 38.83 -14.09
CA ALA A 9 54.38 38.30 -15.40
C ALA A 9 54.08 36.79 -15.62
N GLY A 10 53.15 36.51 -16.54
CA GLY A 10 52.82 35.20 -17.13
C GLY A 10 51.31 34.90 -17.09
N ASN A 11 50.41 35.51 -17.88
CA ASN A 11 50.10 35.28 -19.33
C ASN A 11 50.03 33.79 -19.71
N LEU A 12 49.02 33.23 -20.39
CA LEU A 12 47.88 33.77 -21.16
C LEU A 12 46.85 32.63 -21.42
N ARG A 13 45.56 32.98 -21.32
CA ARG A 13 44.30 32.49 -21.96
C ARG A 13 44.38 31.26 -22.91
N ALA A 14 43.39 30.36 -23.02
CA ALA A 14 41.95 30.63 -23.15
C ALA A 14 41.06 29.38 -22.95
N LYS A 15 39.85 29.62 -22.39
CA LYS A 15 38.51 29.08 -22.72
C LYS A 15 38.33 27.66 -23.28
N GLY A 16 37.46 26.89 -22.60
CA GLY A 16 36.34 26.20 -23.28
C GLY A 16 36.08 24.75 -22.86
N ALA A 17 34.79 24.48 -22.54
CA ALA A 17 34.12 23.17 -22.39
C ALA A 17 34.46 22.35 -21.13
N ARG A 18 33.54 22.21 -20.15
CA ARG A 18 32.54 21.10 -20.03
C ARG A 18 33.23 19.73 -20.01
N LEU A 19 32.99 18.79 -19.10
CA LEU A 19 31.93 18.53 -18.12
C LEU A 19 32.26 17.14 -17.50
N TRP A 20 31.74 16.85 -16.30
CA TRP A 20 31.57 15.51 -15.69
C TRP A 20 32.81 14.69 -15.28
N HIS A 21 33.07 14.57 -13.98
CA HIS A 21 32.79 13.34 -13.21
C HIS A 21 33.08 13.55 -11.72
N ASP A 22 32.38 12.76 -10.92
CA ASP A 22 32.51 12.59 -9.47
C ASP A 22 31.78 13.57 -8.56
N ARG A 23 30.44 13.46 -8.59
CA ARG A 23 29.64 13.57 -7.37
C ARG A 23 29.13 12.17 -7.07
N SER A 24 29.64 11.58 -5.99
CA SER A 24 28.97 10.53 -5.26
C SER A 24 27.54 10.97 -4.93
N VAL A 25 26.58 10.45 -5.70
CA VAL A 25 25.16 10.59 -5.40
C VAL A 25 24.92 9.74 -4.16
N VAL A 26 24.91 10.39 -3.00
CA VAL A 26 24.22 9.85 -1.83
C VAL A 26 22.74 9.81 -2.22
N LEU A 27 22.28 8.64 -2.64
CA LEU A 27 20.87 8.39 -2.89
C LEU A 27 20.11 8.70 -1.59
N PRO A 28 19.03 9.50 -1.62
CA PRO A 28 18.21 9.70 -0.44
C PRO A 28 17.67 8.34 0.00
N ARG A 29 17.92 7.98 1.26
CA ARG A 29 17.38 6.78 1.90
C ARG A 29 15.84 6.84 1.83
N PRO A 30 15.13 5.73 1.56
CA PRO A 30 13.68 5.73 1.55
C PRO A 30 13.16 6.19 2.92
N PHE A 31 12.22 7.14 2.86
CA PHE A 31 11.61 7.88 3.97
C PHE A 31 10.90 6.98 5.01
N TRP A 32 10.68 5.70 4.69
CA TRP A 32 9.80 4.78 5.43
C TRP A 32 10.43 4.00 6.58
N ARG A 33 11.66 4.31 7.03
CA ARG A 33 12.36 3.49 8.05
C ARG A 33 12.22 3.94 9.51
N ASN A 34 11.41 4.94 9.84
CA ASN A 34 11.25 5.44 11.22
C ASN A 34 9.79 5.45 11.69
N ALA A 35 9.09 4.31 11.57
CA ALA A 35 8.00 3.98 12.48
C ALA A 35 8.50 2.86 13.39
N THR A 36 8.49 3.10 14.70
CA THR A 36 8.93 2.20 15.77
C THR A 36 8.43 0.78 15.57
N ALA A 37 9.35 -0.15 15.25
CA ALA A 37 9.19 -1.61 15.28
C ALA A 37 7.76 -2.10 15.05
N ILE A 38 7.16 -1.73 13.91
CA ILE A 38 6.05 -2.49 13.37
C ILE A 38 6.60 -3.90 13.19
N ASN A 39 5.95 -4.89 13.78
CA ASN A 39 6.24 -6.28 13.47
C ASN A 39 5.93 -6.42 11.97
N ASP A 40 6.93 -6.31 11.09
CA ASP A 40 6.72 -6.26 9.64
C ASP A 40 5.88 -7.46 9.15
N GLU A 41 5.91 -8.56 9.90
CA GLU A 41 5.09 -9.76 9.68
C GLU A 41 3.56 -9.55 9.81
N LEU A 42 3.13 -8.50 10.52
CA LEU A 42 1.75 -8.15 10.80
C LEU A 42 1.27 -6.90 10.04
N ALA A 43 2.11 -6.23 9.27
CA ALA A 43 1.63 -5.11 8.46
C ALA A 43 0.88 -5.66 7.22
N PRO A 44 -0.36 -5.22 6.95
CA PRO A 44 -1.13 -5.71 5.80
C PRO A 44 -0.42 -5.53 4.46
N ALA A 45 0.28 -4.41 4.28
CA ALA A 45 1.06 -4.09 3.08
C ALA A 45 2.20 -5.09 2.78
N TRP A 46 2.63 -5.86 3.78
CA TRP A 46 3.69 -6.88 3.64
C TRP A 46 3.16 -8.31 3.54
N LEU A 47 1.84 -8.51 3.66
CA LEU A 47 1.26 -9.84 3.49
C LEU A 47 1.27 -10.22 1.99
N PRO A 48 1.72 -11.44 1.62
CA PRO A 48 1.55 -11.92 0.25
C PRO A 48 0.07 -12.21 -0.02
N TRP A 49 -0.36 -12.14 -1.29
CA TRP A 49 -1.75 -12.44 -1.67
C TRP A 49 -2.22 -13.80 -1.11
N SER A 50 -1.37 -14.83 -1.19
CA SER A 50 -1.66 -16.17 -0.65
C SER A 50 -2.01 -16.21 0.84
N ALA A 51 -1.65 -15.19 1.63
CA ALA A 51 -1.97 -15.09 3.06
C ALA A 51 -3.27 -14.31 3.34
N VAL A 52 -3.85 -13.67 2.33
CA VAL A 52 -5.08 -12.86 2.44
C VAL A 52 -6.17 -13.29 1.45
N ASP A 53 -5.85 -14.20 0.53
CA ASP A 53 -6.74 -14.73 -0.51
C ASP A 53 -7.96 -15.45 0.10
N PRO A 54 -9.18 -14.88 -0.01
CA PRO A 54 -10.37 -15.44 0.62
C PRO A 54 -10.76 -16.81 0.04
N ASP A 55 -10.40 -17.10 -1.21
CA ASP A 55 -10.66 -18.41 -1.84
C ASP A 55 -9.82 -19.53 -1.20
N ARG A 56 -8.72 -19.16 -0.53
CA ARG A 56 -7.85 -20.09 0.21
C ARG A 56 -8.14 -20.12 1.70
N ILE A 57 -8.90 -19.14 2.20
CA ILE A 57 -9.11 -18.90 3.62
C ILE A 57 -10.60 -18.91 3.90
N ALA A 58 -11.09 -20.09 4.27
CA ALA A 58 -12.45 -20.24 4.74
C ALA A 58 -12.68 -19.37 5.98
N PHE A 59 -13.76 -18.61 5.98
CA PHE A 59 -14.18 -17.77 7.09
C PHE A 59 -15.70 -17.90 7.22
N VAL A 60 -16.15 -18.25 8.41
CA VAL A 60 -17.57 -18.38 8.74
C VAL A 60 -17.81 -17.53 9.97
N TRP A 61 -18.76 -16.60 9.86
CA TRP A 61 -19.17 -15.73 10.95
C TRP A 61 -20.64 -15.96 11.26
N ASN A 62 -20.96 -16.17 12.53
CA ASN A 62 -22.34 -16.36 13.01
C ASN A 62 -22.53 -15.64 14.35
N ASP A 63 -23.77 -15.56 14.82
CA ASP A 63 -24.12 -14.82 16.05
C ASP A 63 -23.41 -15.33 17.32
N GLU A 64 -23.09 -16.64 17.36
CA GLU A 64 -22.36 -17.23 18.49
C GLU A 64 -20.89 -16.79 18.48
N GLU A 65 -20.24 -16.88 17.31
CA GLU A 65 -18.87 -16.43 17.09
C GLU A 65 -18.72 -14.94 17.38
N ASP A 66 -19.68 -14.13 16.88
CA ASP A 66 -19.78 -12.70 17.13
C ASP A 66 -19.78 -12.39 18.64
N SER A 67 -20.70 -13.03 19.37
CA SER A 67 -20.83 -12.85 20.82
C SER A 67 -19.57 -13.25 21.59
N GLN A 68 -18.94 -14.37 21.22
CA GLN A 68 -17.72 -14.86 21.88
C GLN A 68 -16.53 -13.93 21.65
N VAL A 69 -16.35 -13.47 20.42
CA VAL A 69 -15.26 -12.57 20.03
C VAL A 69 -15.48 -11.19 20.66
N ALA A 70 -16.70 -10.67 20.62
CA ALA A 70 -17.07 -9.41 21.24
C ALA A 70 -16.77 -9.41 22.74
N ALA A 71 -17.17 -10.46 23.46
CA ALA A 71 -16.90 -10.59 24.90
C ALA A 71 -15.40 -10.64 25.20
N THR A 72 -14.62 -11.36 24.37
CA THR A 72 -13.17 -11.46 24.51
C THR A 72 -12.51 -10.09 24.30
N ILE A 73 -12.82 -9.41 23.20
CA ILE A 73 -12.28 -8.08 22.90
C ILE A 73 -12.68 -7.08 23.98
N ALA A 74 -13.95 -7.06 24.40
CA ALA A 74 -14.44 -6.17 25.44
C ALA A 74 -13.64 -6.30 26.75
N SER A 75 -13.20 -7.52 27.09
CA SER A 75 -12.35 -7.75 28.28
C SER A 75 -10.94 -7.17 28.17
N MET A 76 -10.45 -6.97 26.93
CA MET A 76 -9.14 -6.40 26.63
C MET A 76 -9.16 -4.87 26.54
N VAL A 77 -10.34 -4.26 26.39
CA VAL A 77 -10.48 -2.81 26.21
C VAL A 77 -9.89 -2.07 27.43
N PRO A 78 -8.94 -1.14 27.21
CA PRO A 78 -8.28 -0.43 28.30
C PRO A 78 -9.27 0.49 29.05
N ALA A 79 -8.89 0.91 30.26
CA ALA A 79 -9.73 1.78 31.07
C ALA A 79 -10.01 3.13 30.37
N ALA A 80 -11.13 3.76 30.72
CA ALA A 80 -11.45 5.09 30.22
C ALA A 80 -10.33 6.08 30.60
N GLY A 81 -9.86 6.86 29.62
CA GLY A 81 -8.74 7.79 29.79
C GLY A 81 -7.34 7.18 29.65
N ALA A 82 -7.24 5.91 29.26
CA ALA A 82 -5.97 5.25 28.96
C ALA A 82 -5.09 6.04 27.98
N GLY A 83 -3.78 5.99 28.23
CA GLY A 83 -2.78 6.68 27.41
C GLY A 83 -2.61 6.03 26.03
N TRP A 84 -1.85 6.69 25.17
CA TRP A 84 -1.57 6.20 23.82
C TRP A 84 -0.91 4.80 23.82
N GLU A 85 0.04 4.54 24.72
CA GLU A 85 0.73 3.24 24.79
C GLU A 85 -0.22 2.08 25.11
N GLU A 86 -1.17 2.27 26.03
CA GLU A 86 -2.15 1.24 26.39
C GLU A 86 -3.15 0.98 25.25
N LYS A 87 -3.55 2.05 24.55
CA LYS A 87 -4.41 1.98 23.36
C LYS A 87 -3.73 1.26 22.20
N HIS A 88 -2.44 1.55 21.98
CA HIS A 88 -1.63 0.87 20.97
C HIS A 88 -1.35 -0.60 21.33
N ARG A 89 -1.14 -0.90 22.62
CA ARG A 89 -1.03 -2.28 23.09
C ARG A 89 -2.32 -3.05 22.84
N PHE A 90 -3.48 -2.44 23.11
CA PHE A 90 -4.77 -3.05 22.84
C PHE A 90 -4.92 -3.45 21.36
N THR A 91 -4.62 -2.56 20.41
CA THR A 91 -4.73 -2.88 18.97
C THR A 91 -3.75 -3.97 18.55
N THR A 92 -2.55 -3.99 19.11
CA THR A 92 -1.57 -5.07 18.89
C THR A 92 -2.08 -6.42 19.42
N GLU A 93 -2.59 -6.46 20.65
CA GLU A 93 -3.08 -7.69 21.28
C GLU A 93 -4.33 -8.24 20.58
N VAL A 94 -5.25 -7.36 20.16
CA VAL A 94 -6.40 -7.74 19.34
C VAL A 94 -5.94 -8.31 17.99
N THR A 95 -4.95 -7.70 17.35
CA THR A 95 -4.38 -8.21 16.09
C THR A 95 -3.81 -9.61 16.27
N VAL A 96 -3.06 -9.85 17.35
CA VAL A 96 -2.52 -11.18 17.68
C VAL A 96 -3.64 -12.18 17.94
N LEU A 97 -4.69 -11.81 18.68
CA LEU A 97 -5.86 -12.65 18.95
C LEU A 97 -6.54 -13.07 17.64
N LEU A 98 -6.85 -12.11 16.78
CA LEU A 98 -7.53 -12.36 15.50
C LEU A 98 -6.65 -13.18 14.55
N ALA A 99 -5.36 -12.87 14.46
CA ALA A 99 -4.44 -13.59 13.59
C ALA A 99 -4.23 -15.05 14.05
N ALA A 100 -4.21 -15.29 15.37
CA ALA A 100 -4.15 -16.64 15.92
C ALA A 100 -5.44 -17.44 15.66
N ARG A 101 -6.61 -16.77 15.66
CA ARG A 101 -7.91 -17.43 15.51
C ARG A 101 -8.31 -17.67 14.05
N TYR A 102 -8.10 -16.70 13.17
CA TYR A 102 -8.58 -16.72 11.79
C TYR A 102 -7.47 -16.67 10.74
N GLY A 103 -6.22 -16.47 11.16
CA GLY A 103 -5.07 -16.39 10.27
C GLY A 103 -4.63 -14.97 9.94
N ARG A 104 -3.48 -14.85 9.28
CA ARG A 104 -2.77 -13.57 9.07
C ARG A 104 -3.57 -12.52 8.31
N TRP A 105 -4.58 -12.92 7.52
CA TRP A 105 -5.42 -11.99 6.79
C TRP A 105 -6.07 -10.95 7.70
N THR A 106 -6.36 -11.29 8.96
CA THR A 106 -7.03 -10.37 9.89
C THR A 106 -6.18 -9.17 10.27
N CYS A 107 -4.87 -9.16 10.01
CA CYS A 107 -4.02 -8.03 10.40
C CYS A 107 -4.45 -6.70 9.75
N GLY A 108 -5.25 -6.75 8.68
CA GLY A 108 -5.84 -5.57 8.04
C GLY A 108 -7.05 -4.97 8.76
N TRP A 109 -7.56 -5.58 9.83
CA TRP A 109 -8.80 -5.15 10.49
C TRP A 109 -8.76 -3.67 10.92
N HIS A 110 -7.62 -3.14 11.39
CA HIS A 110 -7.51 -1.74 11.76
C HIS A 110 -6.78 -0.88 10.71
N TRP A 111 -6.66 -1.35 9.47
CA TRP A 111 -6.02 -0.60 8.40
C TRP A 111 -7.01 0.43 7.85
N ALA A 112 -7.11 1.54 8.60
CA ALA A 112 -8.13 2.55 8.41
C ALA A 112 -7.81 3.50 7.25
N VAL A 113 -8.85 4.11 6.69
CA VAL A 113 -8.70 5.23 5.74
C VAL A 113 -8.10 6.44 6.44
N GLY A 114 -7.23 7.19 5.75
CA GLY A 114 -6.59 8.41 6.23
C GLY A 114 -5.36 8.15 7.11
N GLU A 115 -5.08 9.09 8.02
CA GLU A 115 -3.97 8.99 8.99
C GLU A 115 -4.22 7.94 10.11
N GLY A 116 -5.26 7.13 9.96
CA GLY A 116 -5.72 6.16 10.94
C GLY A 116 -5.04 4.79 10.84
N GLY A 117 -4.74 4.18 12.00
CA GLY A 117 -4.36 2.76 12.10
C GLY A 117 -2.87 2.46 12.20
N GLY A 118 -2.53 1.31 12.82
CA GLY A 118 -1.15 0.89 13.11
C GLY A 118 -0.26 0.49 11.90
N GLY A 119 -0.72 0.70 10.68
CA GLY A 119 -0.05 0.29 9.43
C GLY A 119 0.69 1.39 8.66
N GLY A 120 0.68 2.64 9.13
CA GLY A 120 1.38 3.74 8.45
C GLY A 120 0.61 4.44 7.32
N GLY A 121 -0.73 4.42 7.36
CA GLY A 121 -1.61 5.21 6.48
C GLY A 121 -2.38 4.41 5.43
N ASP A 122 -3.57 4.94 5.10
CA ASP A 122 -4.52 4.61 4.02
C ASP A 122 -4.78 3.13 3.70
N GLY A 123 -5.44 2.45 4.63
CA GLY A 123 -6.18 1.23 4.30
C GLY A 123 -7.59 1.54 3.77
N VAL A 124 -8.51 0.61 3.98
CA VAL A 124 -9.88 0.63 3.42
C VAL A 124 -10.97 0.57 4.48
N VAL A 125 -10.58 0.44 5.75
CA VAL A 125 -11.50 0.27 6.87
C VAL A 125 -12.01 1.64 7.31
N THR A 126 -13.31 1.82 7.32
CA THR A 126 -13.98 3.05 7.74
C THR A 126 -14.59 2.94 9.14
N SER A 127 -14.84 1.71 9.61
CA SER A 127 -15.37 1.41 10.95
C SER A 127 -14.35 1.70 12.07
N TRP A 128 -13.07 1.86 11.71
CA TRP A 128 -11.98 2.29 12.58
C TRP A 128 -11.40 3.60 12.07
N CYS A 129 -11.10 4.54 12.97
CA CYS A 129 -10.35 5.76 12.63
C CYS A 129 -8.93 5.66 13.18
N CYS A 130 -8.72 6.00 14.45
CA CYS A 130 -7.43 5.89 15.12
C CYS A 130 -7.63 5.45 16.57
N ASP A 131 -6.59 4.86 17.18
CA ASP A 131 -6.66 4.27 18.51
C ASP A 131 -7.19 5.28 19.56
N SER A 132 -6.87 6.57 19.41
CA SER A 132 -7.34 7.62 20.31
C SER A 132 -8.85 7.88 20.23
N HIS A 133 -9.47 7.77 19.05
CA HIS A 133 -10.89 8.07 18.81
C HIS A 133 -11.79 6.84 18.73
N SER A 134 -11.23 5.68 18.39
CA SER A 134 -12.00 4.45 18.22
C SER A 134 -12.26 3.75 19.55
N ILE A 135 -11.31 3.82 20.49
CA ILE A 135 -11.35 3.14 21.78
C ILE A 135 -12.09 4.00 22.82
N GLY A 136 -13.18 3.44 23.36
CA GLY A 136 -14.04 4.08 24.35
C GLY A 136 -14.68 3.07 25.30
N GLU A 137 -16.02 3.02 25.30
CA GLU A 137 -16.78 2.02 26.07
C GLU A 137 -16.46 0.60 25.56
N ARG A 138 -16.47 -0.41 26.44
CA ARG A 138 -15.97 -1.75 26.15
C ARG A 138 -16.77 -2.46 25.07
N ALA A 139 -18.09 -2.51 25.21
CA ALA A 139 -18.96 -3.16 24.22
C ALA A 139 -18.90 -2.41 22.88
N ALA A 140 -19.04 -1.08 22.90
CA ALA A 140 -18.96 -0.27 21.69
C ALA A 140 -17.60 -0.37 20.97
N THR A 141 -16.50 -0.56 21.72
CA THR A 141 -15.18 -0.78 21.11
C THR A 141 -15.09 -2.17 20.49
N ALA A 142 -15.61 -3.21 21.15
CA ALA A 142 -15.65 -4.57 20.61
C ALA A 142 -16.47 -4.64 19.32
N ASP A 143 -17.64 -4.02 19.28
CA ASP A 143 -18.50 -3.94 18.10
C ASP A 143 -17.77 -3.28 16.92
N LYS A 144 -17.01 -2.20 17.17
CA LYS A 144 -16.19 -1.56 16.14
C LYS A 144 -15.10 -2.47 15.61
N VAL A 145 -14.39 -3.20 16.47
CA VAL A 145 -13.35 -4.14 16.04
C VAL A 145 -13.95 -5.21 15.12
N ILE A 146 -15.11 -5.75 15.47
CA ILE A 146 -15.81 -6.76 14.66
C ILE A 146 -16.26 -6.15 13.32
N ALA A 147 -16.91 -5.00 13.34
CA ALA A 147 -17.34 -4.31 12.12
C ALA A 147 -16.15 -4.05 11.18
N SER A 148 -15.02 -3.61 11.74
CA SER A 148 -13.77 -3.39 11.03
C SER A 148 -13.16 -4.67 10.44
N LEU A 149 -13.22 -5.79 11.15
CA LEU A 149 -12.75 -7.09 10.66
C LEU A 149 -13.60 -7.58 9.48
N LEU A 150 -14.93 -7.47 9.59
CA LEU A 150 -15.85 -7.87 8.53
C LEU A 150 -15.73 -6.96 7.30
N GLU A 151 -15.61 -5.64 7.51
CA GLU A 151 -15.35 -4.69 6.42
C GLU A 151 -14.05 -5.00 5.67
N TRP A 152 -13.00 -5.38 6.40
CA TRP A 152 -11.75 -5.82 5.79
C TRP A 152 -11.91 -7.12 5.01
N ARG A 153 -12.71 -8.07 5.52
CA ARG A 153 -13.02 -9.31 4.81
C ARG A 153 -13.77 -9.05 3.50
N ASP A 154 -14.81 -8.21 3.54
CA ASP A 154 -15.62 -7.85 2.37
C ASP A 154 -14.74 -7.24 1.27
N TRP A 155 -13.78 -6.39 1.64
CA TRP A 155 -12.81 -5.82 0.71
C TRP A 155 -11.94 -6.89 0.05
N LEU A 156 -11.44 -7.87 0.80
CA LEU A 156 -10.62 -8.95 0.25
C LEU A 156 -11.41 -9.83 -0.72
N GLU A 157 -12.68 -10.10 -0.42
CA GLU A 157 -13.60 -10.84 -1.28
C GLU A 157 -13.92 -10.08 -2.57
N GLU A 158 -14.16 -8.76 -2.48
CA GLU A 158 -14.32 -7.90 -3.66
C GLU A 158 -13.05 -7.92 -4.53
N LEU A 159 -11.86 -7.84 -3.93
CA LEU A 159 -10.60 -7.92 -4.67
C LEU A 159 -10.41 -9.26 -5.36
N ALA A 160 -10.72 -10.37 -4.70
CA ALA A 160 -10.61 -11.71 -5.30
C ALA A 160 -11.52 -11.83 -6.53
N GLU A 161 -12.78 -11.38 -6.43
CA GLU A 161 -13.71 -11.37 -7.56
C GLU A 161 -13.17 -10.53 -8.72
N ARG A 162 -12.68 -9.31 -8.43
CA ARG A 162 -12.08 -8.42 -9.44
C ARG A 162 -10.84 -9.04 -10.07
N PHE A 163 -9.96 -9.68 -9.29
CA PHE A 163 -8.77 -10.31 -9.82
C PHE A 163 -9.12 -11.43 -10.79
N ALA A 164 -10.10 -12.27 -10.45
CA ALA A 164 -10.59 -13.31 -11.35
C ALA A 164 -11.15 -12.74 -12.67
N GLN A 165 -11.88 -11.62 -12.61
CA GLN A 165 -12.44 -10.96 -13.80
C GLN A 165 -11.39 -10.23 -14.66
N LEU A 166 -10.31 -9.76 -14.04
CA LEU A 166 -9.29 -8.93 -14.68
C LEU A 166 -8.06 -9.72 -15.16
N ALA A 167 -7.87 -10.94 -14.66
CA ALA A 167 -6.74 -11.78 -15.03
C ALA A 167 -6.67 -12.02 -16.55
N PRO A 168 -5.48 -11.95 -17.16
CA PRO A 168 -5.29 -12.35 -18.54
C PRO A 168 -5.71 -13.82 -18.76
N PRO A 169 -6.33 -14.17 -19.90
CA PRO A 169 -6.66 -15.56 -20.23
C PRO A 169 -5.44 -16.48 -20.20
N SER A 170 -5.67 -17.74 -19.86
CA SER A 170 -4.63 -18.77 -19.93
C SER A 170 -4.17 -18.95 -21.38
N GLY A 171 -2.88 -18.72 -21.65
CA GLY A 171 -2.31 -18.84 -23.00
C GLY A 171 -2.40 -17.58 -23.86
N ALA A 172 -2.86 -16.44 -23.31
CA ALA A 172 -2.77 -15.15 -23.99
C ALA A 172 -1.32 -14.86 -24.41
N ASP A 173 -1.14 -14.34 -25.62
CA ASP A 173 0.18 -13.91 -26.09
C ASP A 173 0.65 -12.61 -25.39
N ALA A 174 1.83 -12.12 -25.75
CA ALA A 174 2.41 -10.95 -25.10
C ALA A 174 1.58 -9.66 -25.30
N GLU A 175 0.97 -9.49 -26.48
CA GLU A 175 0.18 -8.31 -26.83
C GLU A 175 -1.18 -8.36 -26.12
N GLU A 176 -1.87 -9.50 -26.17
CA GLU A 176 -3.13 -9.73 -25.46
C GLU A 176 -2.95 -9.59 -23.95
N ARG A 177 -1.87 -10.17 -23.40
CA ARG A 177 -1.54 -10.05 -21.98
C ARG A 177 -1.28 -8.60 -21.60
N SER A 178 -0.60 -7.83 -22.44
CA SER A 178 -0.35 -6.41 -22.20
C SER A 178 -1.66 -5.64 -22.10
N TRP A 179 -2.59 -5.88 -23.03
CA TRP A 179 -3.91 -5.23 -23.03
C TRP A 179 -4.72 -5.53 -21.77
N HIS A 180 -4.70 -6.78 -21.30
CA HIS A 180 -5.38 -7.16 -20.05
C HIS A 180 -4.74 -6.50 -18.82
N LEU A 181 -3.41 -6.49 -18.73
CA LEU A 181 -2.69 -5.92 -17.60
C LEU A 181 -2.89 -4.40 -17.48
N GLU A 182 -2.86 -3.66 -18.60
CA GLU A 182 -3.09 -2.21 -18.62
C GLU A 182 -4.50 -1.87 -18.07
N ARG A 183 -5.52 -2.62 -18.51
CA ARG A 183 -6.90 -2.43 -18.07
C ARG A 183 -7.10 -2.84 -16.61
N ALA A 184 -6.46 -3.92 -16.19
CA ALA A 184 -6.50 -4.36 -14.80
C ALA A 184 -5.88 -3.31 -13.88
N ALA A 185 -4.67 -2.83 -14.20
CA ALA A 185 -3.99 -1.82 -13.41
C ALA A 185 -4.81 -0.52 -13.33
N THR A 186 -5.36 -0.06 -14.45
CA THR A 186 -6.23 1.13 -14.49
C THR A 186 -7.41 0.99 -13.54
N ARG A 187 -8.15 -0.12 -13.65
CA ARG A 187 -9.35 -0.38 -12.84
C ARG A 187 -9.02 -0.53 -11.36
N LEU A 188 -7.95 -1.23 -11.02
CA LEU A 188 -7.55 -1.44 -9.62
C LEU A 188 -7.09 -0.14 -8.97
N VAL A 189 -6.35 0.71 -9.68
CA VAL A 189 -6.00 2.05 -9.19
C VAL A 189 -7.25 2.89 -8.95
N THR A 190 -8.22 2.88 -9.87
CA THR A 190 -9.49 3.59 -9.70
C THR A 190 -10.26 3.10 -8.47
N VAL A 191 -10.38 1.79 -8.27
CA VAL A 191 -11.09 1.23 -7.11
C VAL A 191 -10.43 1.67 -5.80
N VAL A 192 -9.09 1.67 -5.73
CA VAL A 192 -8.37 2.15 -4.54
C VAL A 192 -8.63 3.64 -4.30
N VAL A 193 -8.57 4.47 -5.34
CA VAL A 193 -8.85 5.91 -5.24
C VAL A 193 -10.28 6.16 -4.74
N ASP A 194 -11.26 5.45 -5.29
CA ASP A 194 -12.67 5.59 -4.90
C ASP A 194 -12.89 5.17 -3.44
N ARG A 195 -12.18 4.13 -2.99
CA ARG A 195 -12.30 3.59 -1.63
C ARG A 195 -11.62 4.46 -0.57
N THR A 196 -10.50 5.09 -0.91
CA THR A 196 -9.70 5.88 0.05
C THR A 196 -9.95 7.39 -0.06
N GLY A 197 -10.65 7.86 -1.09
CA GLY A 197 -10.77 9.29 -1.38
C GLY A 197 -9.45 9.95 -1.80
N ALA A 198 -8.43 9.16 -2.17
CA ALA A 198 -7.06 9.62 -2.41
C ALA A 198 -6.45 10.41 -1.24
N GLU A 199 -6.74 9.98 0.00
CA GLU A 199 -6.28 10.61 1.25
C GLU A 199 -4.77 10.35 1.56
N CYS A 200 -4.42 10.07 2.81
CA CYS A 200 -3.05 10.02 3.30
C CYS A 200 -2.28 8.70 3.02
N GLY A 201 -1.64 8.57 1.86
CA GLY A 201 -0.81 7.39 1.55
C GLY A 201 -1.48 6.30 0.70
N TRP A 202 -2.60 6.61 0.03
CA TRP A 202 -3.41 5.68 -0.78
C TRP A 202 -2.61 4.94 -1.85
N TYR A 203 -1.53 5.56 -2.33
CA TYR A 203 -0.60 4.97 -3.26
C TYR A 203 0.12 3.73 -2.69
N GLY A 204 0.27 3.62 -1.38
CA GLY A 204 0.77 2.41 -0.70
C GLY A 204 -0.22 1.25 -0.78
N LEU A 205 -1.52 1.53 -0.66
CA LEU A 205 -2.57 0.55 -0.92
C LEU A 205 -2.62 0.18 -2.40
N CYS A 206 -2.49 1.13 -3.33
CA CYS A 206 -2.36 0.83 -4.76
C CYS A 206 -1.19 -0.12 -5.03
N HIS A 207 -0.03 0.16 -4.44
CA HIS A 207 1.14 -0.69 -4.55
C HIS A 207 0.85 -2.11 -4.05
N THR A 208 0.18 -2.23 -2.90
CA THR A 208 -0.21 -3.53 -2.32
C THR A 208 -1.18 -4.29 -3.22
N VAL A 209 -2.26 -3.65 -3.68
CA VAL A 209 -3.30 -4.27 -4.52
C VAL A 209 -2.73 -4.72 -5.87
N LEU A 210 -1.91 -3.90 -6.52
CA LEU A 210 -1.27 -4.28 -7.78
C LEU A 210 -0.29 -5.44 -7.59
N THR A 211 0.47 -5.45 -6.49
CA THR A 211 1.37 -6.56 -6.15
C THR A 211 0.58 -7.86 -5.93
N TRP A 212 -0.56 -7.79 -5.23
CA TRP A 212 -1.44 -8.92 -5.02
C TRP A 212 -2.06 -9.43 -6.32
N PHE A 213 -2.54 -8.54 -7.18
CA PHE A 213 -3.08 -8.90 -8.49
C PHE A 213 -2.05 -9.64 -9.35
N LEU A 214 -0.83 -9.11 -9.46
CA LEU A 214 0.22 -9.80 -10.23
C LEU A 214 0.55 -11.17 -9.62
N SER A 215 0.58 -11.27 -8.29
CA SER A 215 0.80 -12.53 -7.59
C SER A 215 -0.32 -13.55 -7.83
N SER A 216 -1.59 -13.11 -7.89
CA SER A 216 -2.72 -13.99 -8.18
C SER A 216 -2.68 -14.57 -9.61
N THR A 217 -2.03 -13.87 -10.55
CA THR A 217 -1.74 -14.38 -11.91
C THR A 217 -0.52 -15.31 -12.00
N GLY A 218 0.07 -15.70 -10.86
CA GLY A 218 1.19 -16.63 -10.77
C GLY A 218 2.59 -15.99 -10.73
N MET A 219 2.69 -14.66 -10.66
CA MET A 219 3.97 -13.99 -10.49
C MET A 219 4.51 -14.19 -9.06
N GLY A 220 5.83 -14.34 -8.91
CA GLY A 220 6.46 -14.38 -7.58
C GLY A 220 6.27 -13.06 -6.82
N PRO A 221 6.02 -13.05 -5.50
CA PRO A 221 5.72 -11.84 -4.74
C PRO A 221 6.77 -10.73 -4.86
N GLU A 222 8.06 -11.08 -4.80
CA GLU A 222 9.16 -10.10 -4.93
C GLU A 222 9.23 -9.53 -6.35
N ALA A 223 9.05 -10.36 -7.38
CA ALA A 223 9.04 -9.90 -8.77
C ALA A 223 7.84 -8.98 -9.05
N ALA A 224 6.67 -9.31 -8.49
CA ALA A 224 5.47 -8.47 -8.57
C ALA A 224 5.72 -7.11 -7.90
N ARG A 225 6.31 -7.13 -6.70
CA ARG A 225 6.66 -5.92 -5.94
C ARG A 225 7.61 -5.02 -6.73
N ASP A 226 8.70 -5.58 -7.25
CA ASP A 226 9.70 -4.83 -8.02
C ASP A 226 9.12 -4.23 -9.31
N ALA A 227 8.23 -4.96 -9.99
CA ALA A 227 7.54 -4.48 -11.19
C ALA A 227 6.62 -3.29 -10.86
N VAL A 228 5.85 -3.38 -9.77
CA VAL A 228 4.95 -2.31 -9.32
C VAL A 228 5.74 -1.09 -8.88
N GLU A 229 6.78 -1.24 -8.04
CA GLU A 229 7.65 -0.15 -7.62
C GLU A 229 8.27 0.57 -8.82
N THR A 230 8.72 -0.18 -9.83
CA THR A 230 9.27 0.41 -11.07
C THR A 230 8.22 1.22 -11.85
N ALA A 231 6.96 0.78 -11.86
CA ALA A 231 5.90 1.40 -12.63
C ALA A 231 5.29 2.63 -11.93
N ILE A 232 4.99 2.53 -10.63
CA ILE A 232 4.24 3.56 -9.88
C ILE A 232 5.06 4.27 -8.80
N GLY A 233 6.26 3.80 -8.49
CA GLY A 233 7.12 4.36 -7.44
C GLY A 233 7.36 5.86 -7.64
N GLY A 234 6.93 6.66 -6.66
CA GLY A 234 7.06 8.12 -6.67
C GLY A 234 6.23 8.85 -7.74
N ARG A 235 5.27 8.19 -8.39
CA ARG A 235 4.39 8.80 -9.41
C ARG A 235 3.11 9.38 -8.84
N PHE A 236 2.64 8.82 -7.73
CA PHE A 236 1.45 9.27 -7.03
C PHE A 236 1.81 10.12 -5.82
N GLU A 237 0.93 11.06 -5.49
CA GLU A 237 1.10 11.99 -4.37
C GLU A 237 -0.03 11.78 -3.35
N SER A 238 0.30 11.99 -2.08
CA SER A 238 -0.68 11.97 -1.00
C SER A 238 -1.69 13.11 -1.18
N TRP A 239 -2.93 12.94 -0.71
CA TRP A 239 -3.98 13.97 -0.73
C TRP A 239 -4.30 14.52 -2.12
N THR A 240 -3.96 13.79 -3.17
CA THR A 240 -4.10 14.20 -4.55
C THR A 240 -4.72 13.09 -5.36
N GLN A 241 -5.93 13.33 -5.86
CA GLN A 241 -6.54 12.44 -6.83
C GLN A 241 -5.72 12.46 -8.13
N PRO A 242 -5.28 11.30 -8.65
CA PRO A 242 -4.49 11.25 -9.87
C PRO A 242 -5.35 11.64 -11.08
N SER A 243 -4.76 12.37 -12.03
CA SER A 243 -5.44 12.62 -13.31
C SER A 243 -5.65 11.29 -14.07
N PRO A 244 -6.73 11.15 -14.88
CA PRO A 244 -6.95 9.95 -15.68
C PRO A 244 -5.75 9.59 -16.57
N MET A 245 -5.12 10.60 -17.18
CA MET A 245 -3.92 10.43 -18.01
C MET A 245 -2.73 9.89 -17.21
N LEU A 246 -2.58 10.25 -15.94
CA LEU A 246 -1.53 9.70 -15.09
C LEU A 246 -1.79 8.20 -14.83
N VAL A 247 -3.04 7.84 -14.52
CA VAL A 247 -3.44 6.44 -14.29
C VAL A 247 -3.21 5.60 -15.55
N GLU A 248 -3.59 6.10 -16.72
CA GLU A 248 -3.33 5.45 -18.01
C GLU A 248 -1.84 5.23 -18.26
N ASN A 249 -1.02 6.28 -18.07
CA ASN A 249 0.42 6.20 -18.31
C ASN A 249 1.13 5.18 -17.41
N VAL A 250 0.78 5.13 -16.11
CA VAL A 250 1.40 4.15 -15.20
C VAL A 250 0.91 2.74 -15.48
N SER A 251 -0.35 2.58 -15.90
CA SER A 251 -0.94 1.29 -16.24
C SER A 251 -0.36 0.72 -17.52
N GLU A 252 -0.20 1.56 -18.56
CA GLU A 252 0.53 1.21 -19.79
C GLU A 252 1.98 0.87 -19.45
N GLY A 253 2.65 1.70 -18.62
CA GLY A 253 4.02 1.46 -18.20
C GLY A 253 4.23 0.12 -17.49
N LEU A 254 3.31 -0.26 -16.60
CA LEU A 254 3.33 -1.55 -15.93
C LEU A 254 3.14 -2.70 -16.92
N ALA A 255 2.16 -2.59 -17.81
CA ALA A 255 1.87 -3.63 -18.81
C ALA A 255 3.07 -3.85 -19.75
N VAL A 256 3.57 -2.78 -20.35
CA VAL A 256 4.73 -2.82 -21.26
C VAL A 256 5.99 -3.32 -20.55
N GLY A 257 6.20 -2.91 -19.29
CA GLY A 257 7.34 -3.39 -18.49
C GLY A 257 7.32 -4.90 -18.25
N LEU A 258 6.12 -5.49 -18.16
CA LEU A 258 5.94 -6.92 -17.90
C LEU A 258 5.91 -7.79 -19.17
N THR A 259 5.48 -7.25 -20.30
CA THR A 259 5.30 -8.02 -21.55
C THR A 259 6.34 -7.71 -22.63
N GLY A 260 6.97 -6.53 -22.56
CA GLY A 260 7.81 -6.00 -23.63
C GLY A 260 7.03 -5.46 -24.82
N GLU A 261 5.70 -5.58 -24.82
CA GLU A 261 4.82 -5.20 -25.92
C GLU A 261 3.85 -4.11 -25.48
N ARG A 262 3.41 -3.29 -26.44
CA ARG A 262 2.29 -2.36 -26.20
C ARG A 262 0.99 -3.04 -26.56
N ALA A 263 -0.05 -2.77 -25.78
CA ALA A 263 -1.40 -3.17 -26.15
C ALA A 263 -1.79 -2.54 -27.49
N TYR A 264 -2.45 -3.32 -28.35
CA TYR A 264 -3.03 -2.81 -29.57
C TYR A 264 -3.98 -1.63 -29.26
N ARG A 265 -3.77 -0.49 -29.93
CA ARG A 265 -4.68 0.67 -29.90
C ARG A 265 -5.27 0.85 -31.29
N ASP A 266 -6.56 0.58 -31.44
CA ASP A 266 -7.31 1.09 -32.60
C ASP A 266 -7.20 2.62 -32.59
N ARG A 267 -6.55 3.18 -33.61
CA ARG A 267 -6.44 4.63 -33.84
C ARG A 267 -7.66 5.16 -34.58
#